data_AF-A0AA88L0T7-F1
#
_entry.id   AF-A0AA88L0T7-F1
#
_cell.length_a   1.000
_cell.length_b   1.000
_cell.length_c   1.000
_cell.angle_alpha   90.00
_cell.angle_beta   90.00
_cell.angle_gamma   90.00
#
_symmetry.space_group_name_H-M   'P 1'
#
loop_
_entity.id
_entity.type
_entity.pdbx_description
1 polymer ?
#
loop_
_entity_poly.entity_id
_entity_poly.type
_entity_poly.pdbx_seq_one_letter_code
_entity_poly.pdbx_strand_id
1 'polypeptide(L)'
;MALHGALEMKHSGKYEKAMRLLKHALALSPSHPDILNFYGEILEEAKSNYVEADFHYKRALSFSPDHTRALENRKRTLPLVEELDERLLYRIETKRDEILKASGNRGSLNRIKKEVYFQHIYHTVGIEGNTMTLAQTRMIIETRMAVGGKSLMEHNEILGMDEALRYINSTLLHKVGDISENDILQLHNRVLGFVDPTEGGTYRHTQVFVGDHIPPPPNEIKYLMSEFISWLNSVDTVDLHPVKYAALAHYKLVYIHPFTDGNGRTSRLIMNLILMRAGYPPVIIKKEDRLKYYETLKAANEGDVRPFIRFIARSAEKTLDIYLWAIGNKSVPVPELGSDTTLKDSIIQMQGERMPTCVMSSCERN
;
A
#
# COMPACT_ATOMS: atom_id res chain seq x y z
N MET A 1 -31.89 18.31 6.16
CA MET A 1 -32.66 17.23 6.83
C MET A 1 -31.78 16.10 7.36
N ALA A 2 -30.91 15.48 6.56
CA ALA A 2 -30.08 14.35 7.03
C ALA A 2 -29.08 14.71 8.16
N LEU A 3 -28.42 15.88 8.09
CA LEU A 3 -27.51 16.35 9.15
C LEU A 3 -28.22 16.57 10.49
N HIS A 4 -29.41 17.18 10.46
CA HIS A 4 -30.24 17.40 11.65
C HIS A 4 -30.68 16.07 12.28
N GLY A 5 -31.16 15.12 11.46
CA GLY A 5 -31.48 13.77 11.95
C GLY A 5 -30.26 13.04 12.52
N ALA A 6 -29.08 13.21 11.93
CA ALA A 6 -27.85 12.63 12.48
C ALA A 6 -27.45 13.25 13.84
N LEU A 7 -27.65 14.56 14.01
CA LEU A 7 -27.44 15.26 15.29
C LEU A 7 -28.37 14.74 16.38
N GLU A 8 -29.66 14.62 16.10
CA GLU A 8 -30.64 14.04 17.04
C GLU A 8 -30.28 12.60 17.43
N MET A 9 -29.86 11.79 16.45
CA MET A 9 -29.42 10.42 16.72
C MET A 9 -28.15 10.39 17.59
N LYS A 10 -27.19 11.30 17.37
CA LYS A 10 -26.00 11.45 18.23
C LYS A 10 -26.39 11.84 19.66
N HIS A 11 -27.23 12.86 19.83
CA HIS A 11 -27.70 13.28 21.16
C HIS A 11 -28.45 12.16 21.90
N SER A 12 -29.11 11.28 21.15
CA SER A 12 -29.78 10.09 21.69
C SER A 12 -28.83 8.89 21.94
N GLY A 13 -27.52 9.05 21.78
CA GLY A 13 -26.52 7.98 21.92
C GLY A 13 -26.54 6.93 20.80
N LYS A 14 -27.31 7.15 19.73
CA LYS A 14 -27.50 6.20 18.61
C LYS A 14 -26.46 6.41 17.51
N TYR A 15 -25.18 6.29 17.88
CA TYR A 15 -24.04 6.59 17.00
C TYR A 15 -24.05 5.85 15.66
N GLU A 16 -24.37 4.55 15.63
CA GLU A 16 -24.42 3.78 14.38
C GLU A 16 -25.52 4.27 13.41
N LYS A 17 -26.66 4.71 13.93
CA LYS A 17 -27.73 5.30 13.11
C LYS A 17 -27.30 6.66 12.58
N ALA A 18 -26.66 7.48 13.41
CA ALA A 18 -26.11 8.76 13.00
C ALA A 18 -25.04 8.59 11.89
N MET A 19 -24.13 7.62 12.02
CA MET A 19 -23.14 7.30 10.98
C MET A 19 -23.80 6.91 9.65
N ARG A 20 -24.84 6.07 9.67
CA ARG A 20 -25.55 5.67 8.44
C ARG A 20 -26.20 6.87 7.74
N LEU A 21 -26.84 7.76 8.51
CA LEU A 21 -27.43 8.99 7.97
C LEU A 21 -26.36 9.90 7.35
N LEU A 22 -25.21 10.04 8.01
CA LEU A 22 -24.11 10.85 7.48
C LEU A 22 -23.44 10.24 6.25
N LYS A 23 -23.29 8.92 6.20
CA LYS A 23 -22.81 8.24 4.98
C LYS A 23 -23.73 8.51 3.80
N HIS A 24 -25.05 8.45 4.00
CA HIS A 24 -26.00 8.80 2.95
C HIS A 24 -25.91 10.29 2.58
N ALA A 25 -25.76 11.18 3.56
CA ALA A 25 -25.61 12.62 3.31
C ALA A 25 -24.31 12.93 2.54
N LEU A 26 -23.20 12.27 2.86
CA LEU A 26 -21.92 12.39 2.13
C LEU A 26 -22.02 11.83 0.71
N ALA A 27 -22.82 10.77 0.47
CA ALA A 27 -23.04 10.27 -0.88
C ALA A 27 -23.78 11.29 -1.76
N LEU A 28 -24.67 12.10 -1.18
CA LEU A 28 -25.40 13.16 -1.88
C LEU A 28 -24.61 14.47 -1.97
N SER A 29 -23.78 14.78 -0.98
CA SER A 29 -23.00 16.01 -0.90
C SER A 29 -21.58 15.74 -0.36
N PRO A 30 -20.68 15.17 -1.19
CA PRO A 30 -19.37 14.69 -0.75
C PRO A 30 -18.42 15.79 -0.24
N SER A 31 -18.65 17.04 -0.65
CA SER A 31 -17.82 18.19 -0.35
C SER A 31 -18.36 19.08 0.77
N HIS A 32 -19.46 18.70 1.43
CA HIS A 32 -20.09 19.55 2.45
C HIS A 32 -19.26 19.56 3.76
N PRO A 33 -18.70 20.72 4.18
CA PRO A 33 -17.78 20.79 5.32
C PRO A 33 -18.40 20.34 6.65
N ASP A 34 -19.62 20.79 6.98
CA ASP A 34 -20.28 20.42 8.25
C ASP A 34 -20.54 18.91 8.37
N ILE A 35 -20.93 18.26 7.27
CA ILE A 35 -21.19 16.81 7.25
C ILE A 35 -19.89 16.04 7.47
N LEU A 36 -18.80 16.47 6.81
CA LEU A 36 -17.47 15.89 6.98
C LEU A 36 -16.97 16.06 8.43
N ASN A 37 -17.03 17.27 8.97
CA ASN A 37 -16.63 17.52 10.36
C ASN A 37 -17.47 16.68 11.34
N PHE A 38 -18.79 16.68 11.18
CA PHE A 38 -19.66 15.95 12.09
C PHE A 38 -19.48 14.43 11.99
N TYR A 39 -19.20 13.90 10.80
CA TYR A 39 -18.84 12.50 10.63
C TYR A 39 -17.51 12.16 11.33
N GLY A 40 -16.52 13.05 11.25
CA GLY A 40 -15.27 12.95 12.01
C GLY A 40 -15.50 12.86 13.53
N GLU A 41 -16.36 13.72 14.08
CA GLU A 41 -16.64 13.72 15.53
C GLU A 41 -17.26 12.41 16.02
N ILE A 42 -18.15 11.83 15.22
CA ILE A 42 -18.75 10.53 15.56
C ILE A 42 -17.70 9.42 15.51
N LEU A 43 -16.75 9.47 14.57
CA LEU A 43 -15.66 8.49 14.51
C LEU A 43 -14.74 8.57 15.73
N GLU A 44 -14.49 9.77 16.25
CA GLU A 44 -13.73 9.95 17.49
C GLU A 44 -14.49 9.41 18.70
N GLU A 45 -15.72 9.88 18.92
CA GLU A 45 -16.50 9.58 20.13
C GLU A 45 -16.93 8.10 20.19
N ALA A 46 -17.37 7.52 19.07
CA ALA A 46 -17.96 6.18 19.07
C ALA A 46 -16.95 5.07 18.81
N LYS A 47 -15.83 5.36 18.13
CA LYS A 47 -14.89 4.33 17.65
C LYS A 47 -13.43 4.58 18.02
N SER A 48 -13.12 5.71 18.66
CA SER A 48 -11.74 6.16 18.92
C SER A 48 -10.86 6.10 17.65
N ASN A 49 -11.46 6.35 16.48
CA ASN A 49 -10.79 6.25 15.19
C ASN A 49 -10.26 7.63 14.77
N TYR A 50 -9.22 8.08 15.46
CA TYR A 50 -8.59 9.39 15.25
C TYR A 50 -8.04 9.58 13.84
N VAL A 51 -7.58 8.50 13.20
CA VAL A 51 -7.00 8.55 11.85
C VAL A 51 -8.05 8.88 10.80
N GLU A 52 -9.22 8.21 10.85
CA GLU A 52 -10.31 8.49 9.93
C GLU A 52 -10.97 9.84 10.25
N ALA A 53 -11.09 10.19 11.53
CA ALA A 53 -11.58 11.51 11.94
C ALA A 53 -10.72 12.66 11.40
N ASP A 54 -9.39 12.61 11.60
CA ASP A 54 -8.45 13.62 11.07
C ASP A 54 -8.53 13.76 9.56
N PHE A 55 -8.69 12.64 8.84
CA PHE A 55 -8.91 12.66 7.40
C PHE A 55 -10.16 13.46 7.03
N HIS A 56 -11.29 13.26 7.72
CA HIS A 56 -12.50 14.01 7.49
C HIS A 56 -12.38 15.49 7.87
N TYR A 57 -11.65 15.84 8.94
CA TYR A 57 -11.37 17.24 9.27
C TYR A 57 -10.51 17.93 8.23
N LYS A 58 -9.42 17.29 7.77
CA LYS A 58 -8.59 17.83 6.68
C LYS A 58 -9.43 18.03 5.41
N ARG A 59 -10.30 17.09 5.09
CA ARG A 59 -11.19 17.18 3.91
C ARG A 59 -12.25 18.28 4.06
N ALA A 60 -12.78 18.51 5.26
CA ALA A 60 -13.66 19.65 5.51
C ALA A 60 -12.92 20.97 5.25
N LEU A 61 -11.67 21.07 5.70
CA LEU A 61 -10.84 22.27 5.56
C LEU A 61 -10.34 22.51 4.13
N SER A 62 -10.25 21.48 3.28
CA SER A 62 -9.94 21.69 1.86
C SER A 62 -11.08 22.36 1.10
N PHE A 63 -12.33 22.20 1.57
CA PHE A 63 -13.51 22.85 0.98
C PHE A 63 -13.88 24.17 1.69
N SER A 64 -13.63 24.27 2.99
CA SER A 64 -13.85 25.49 3.78
C SER A 64 -12.68 25.72 4.76
N PRO A 65 -11.63 26.45 4.33
CA PRO A 65 -10.43 26.69 5.14
C PRO A 65 -10.71 27.38 6.48
N ASP A 66 -11.73 28.24 6.54
CA ASP A 66 -12.10 29.03 7.72
C ASP A 66 -13.07 28.31 8.67
N HIS A 67 -13.33 27.01 8.45
CA HIS A 67 -14.27 26.25 9.27
C HIS A 67 -13.74 26.02 10.70
N THR A 68 -14.10 26.92 11.63
CA THR A 68 -13.57 26.99 13.01
C THR A 68 -13.55 25.64 13.73
N ARG A 69 -14.67 24.92 13.73
CA ARG A 69 -14.80 23.65 14.45
C ARG A 69 -13.91 22.53 13.88
N ALA A 70 -13.67 22.54 12.57
CA ALA A 70 -12.81 21.56 11.91
C ALA A 70 -11.32 21.89 12.15
N LEU A 71 -10.97 23.18 12.22
CA LEU A 71 -9.63 23.64 12.63
C LEU A 71 -9.31 23.20 14.06
N GLU A 72 -10.23 23.42 15.00
CA GLU A 72 -10.07 23.02 16.41
C GLU A 72 -9.93 21.50 16.56
N ASN A 73 -10.82 20.75 15.93
CA ASN A 73 -10.76 19.29 15.94
C ASN A 73 -9.46 18.77 15.35
N ARG A 74 -9.05 19.28 14.17
CA ARG A 74 -7.79 18.87 13.52
C ARG A 74 -6.56 19.23 14.33
N LYS A 75 -6.54 20.40 14.98
CA LYS A 75 -5.42 20.81 15.85
C LYS A 75 -5.21 19.82 17.00
N ARG A 76 -6.29 19.20 17.49
CA ARG A 76 -6.24 18.16 18.53
C ARG A 76 -5.88 16.79 17.96
N THR A 77 -6.42 16.39 16.81
CA THR A 77 -6.20 15.04 16.25
C THR A 77 -4.86 14.87 15.55
N LEU A 78 -4.32 15.92 14.93
CA LEU A 78 -3.10 15.84 14.13
C LEU A 78 -1.90 15.24 14.89
N PRO A 79 -1.49 15.73 16.08
CA PRO A 79 -0.34 15.15 16.79
C PRO A 79 -0.58 13.69 17.20
N LEU A 80 -1.82 13.32 17.55
CA LEU A 80 -2.18 11.93 17.87
C LEU A 80 -2.02 11.02 16.66
N VAL A 81 -2.45 11.50 15.48
CA VAL A 81 -2.36 10.75 14.23
C VAL A 81 -0.91 10.62 13.76
N GLU A 82 -0.10 11.66 13.93
CA GLU A 82 1.34 11.61 13.65
C GLU A 82 2.04 10.57 14.53
N GLU A 83 1.76 10.55 15.84
CA GLU A 83 2.30 9.54 16.75
C GLU A 83 1.85 8.12 16.37
N LEU A 84 0.58 7.92 15.98
CA LEU A 84 0.08 6.62 15.52
C LEU A 84 0.77 6.14 14.23
N ASP A 85 1.05 7.06 13.30
CA ASP A 85 1.75 6.76 12.06
C ASP A 85 3.22 6.40 12.33
N GLU A 86 3.89 7.12 13.23
CA GLU A 86 5.26 6.81 13.65
C GLU A 86 5.35 5.44 14.32
N ARG A 87 4.43 5.12 15.25
CA ARG A 87 4.36 3.80 15.89
C ARG A 87 4.14 2.67 14.86
N LEU A 88 3.31 2.90 13.83
CA LEU A 88 3.12 1.93 12.74
C LEU A 88 4.43 1.67 11.99
N LEU A 89 5.14 2.73 11.62
CA LEU A 89 6.41 2.61 10.88
C LEU A 89 7.50 1.95 11.72
N TYR A 90 7.63 2.34 12.99
CA TYR A 90 8.58 1.72 13.93
C TYR A 90 8.35 0.21 14.08
N ARG A 91 7.08 -0.21 14.17
CA ARG A 91 6.73 -1.63 14.24
C ARG A 91 7.11 -2.39 12.97
N ILE A 92 6.88 -1.78 11.81
CA ILE A 92 7.26 -2.34 10.50
C ILE A 92 8.78 -2.50 10.39
N GLU A 93 9.54 -1.50 10.83
CA GLU A 93 11.00 -1.52 10.86
C GLU A 93 11.53 -2.61 11.80
N THR A 94 10.96 -2.74 12.99
CA THR A 94 11.32 -3.80 13.94
C THR A 94 11.14 -5.19 13.32
N LYS A 95 10.00 -5.44 12.67
CA LYS A 95 9.72 -6.71 11.97
C LYS A 95 10.71 -6.98 10.82
N ARG A 96 11.08 -5.96 10.05
CA ARG A 96 12.12 -6.07 9.01
C ARG A 96 13.44 -6.52 9.62
N ASP A 97 13.88 -5.87 10.69
CA ASP A 97 15.17 -6.15 11.32
C ASP A 97 15.24 -7.55 11.92
N GLU A 98 14.13 -8.04 12.48
CA GLU A 98 14.01 -9.43 12.93
C GLU A 98 14.22 -10.43 11.79
N ILE A 99 13.59 -10.20 10.63
CA ILE A 99 13.76 -11.06 9.44
C ILE A 99 15.21 -11.04 8.94
N LEU A 100 15.84 -9.85 8.92
CA LEU A 100 17.25 -9.71 8.49
C LEU A 100 18.21 -10.45 9.44
N LYS A 101 17.97 -10.38 10.75
CA LYS A 101 18.74 -11.14 11.77
C LYS A 101 18.54 -12.65 11.64
N ALA A 102 17.35 -13.10 11.25
CA ALA A 102 17.01 -14.51 11.05
C ALA A 102 17.59 -15.13 9.75
N SER A 103 18.41 -14.39 8.99
CA SER A 103 19.00 -14.79 7.70
C SER A 103 19.86 -16.08 7.73
N GLY A 104 20.16 -16.62 8.91
CA GLY A 104 20.76 -17.95 9.09
C GLY A 104 19.86 -19.12 8.67
N ASN A 105 18.53 -18.96 8.64
CA ASN A 105 17.58 -20.01 8.26
C ASN A 105 17.25 -19.99 6.74
N ARG A 106 18.25 -20.28 5.90
CA ARG A 106 18.16 -20.11 4.43
C ARG A 106 17.08 -20.97 3.76
N GLY A 107 16.78 -22.16 4.27
CA GLY A 107 15.80 -23.08 3.67
C GLY A 107 14.37 -22.55 3.71
N SER A 108 13.86 -22.21 4.90
CA SER A 108 12.53 -21.62 5.07
C SER A 108 12.41 -20.29 4.32
N LEU A 109 13.46 -19.45 4.37
CA LEU A 109 13.50 -18.16 3.69
C LEU A 109 13.42 -18.29 2.16
N ASN A 110 14.11 -19.26 1.56
CA ASN A 110 14.05 -19.45 0.10
C ASN A 110 12.66 -19.93 -0.34
N ARG A 111 12.03 -20.83 0.44
CA ARG A 111 10.66 -21.29 0.15
C ARG A 111 9.66 -20.14 0.19
N ILE A 112 9.71 -19.30 1.24
CA ILE A 112 8.78 -18.16 1.34
C ILE A 112 9.04 -17.11 0.25
N LYS A 113 10.31 -16.83 -0.08
CA LYS A 113 10.64 -15.92 -1.18
C LYS A 113 10.03 -16.37 -2.51
N LYS A 114 10.09 -17.67 -2.81
CA LYS A 114 9.47 -18.24 -4.02
C LYS A 114 7.95 -18.12 -3.99
N GLU A 115 7.31 -18.35 -2.86
CA GLU A 115 5.86 -18.23 -2.71
C GLU A 115 5.40 -16.77 -2.90
N VAL A 116 6.05 -15.84 -2.20
CA VAL A 116 5.78 -14.39 -2.28
C VAL A 116 6.01 -13.86 -3.70
N TYR A 117 6.98 -14.41 -4.44
CA TYR A 117 7.20 -14.07 -5.84
C TYR A 117 5.96 -14.35 -6.71
N PHE A 118 5.38 -15.55 -6.62
CA PHE A 118 4.17 -15.89 -7.36
C PHE A 118 2.96 -15.07 -6.91
N GLN A 119 2.80 -14.88 -5.60
CA GLN A 119 1.70 -14.08 -5.06
C GLN A 119 1.78 -12.62 -5.52
N HIS A 120 2.98 -12.05 -5.59
CA HIS A 120 3.17 -10.69 -6.09
C HIS A 120 2.69 -10.56 -7.54
N ILE A 121 3.11 -11.47 -8.43
CA ILE A 121 2.69 -11.46 -9.84
C ILE A 121 1.18 -11.64 -9.95
N TYR A 122 0.61 -12.63 -9.26
CA TYR A 122 -0.83 -12.89 -9.26
C TYR A 122 -1.64 -11.66 -8.84
N HIS A 123 -1.27 -11.02 -7.72
CA HIS A 123 -2.04 -9.88 -7.23
C HIS A 123 -1.83 -8.61 -8.08
N THR A 124 -0.61 -8.35 -8.56
CA THR A 124 -0.33 -7.14 -9.34
C THR A 124 -1.02 -7.13 -10.70
N VAL A 125 -1.12 -8.28 -11.39
CA VAL A 125 -1.92 -8.38 -12.63
C VAL A 125 -3.41 -8.47 -12.32
N GLY A 126 -3.80 -9.11 -11.22
CA GLY A 126 -5.19 -9.22 -10.79
C GLY A 126 -5.82 -7.86 -10.44
N ILE A 127 -5.05 -6.90 -9.94
CA ILE A 127 -5.53 -5.51 -9.72
C ILE A 127 -5.93 -4.84 -11.03
N GLU A 128 -5.27 -5.18 -12.14
CA GLU A 128 -5.57 -4.63 -13.47
C GLU A 128 -6.68 -5.41 -14.20
N GLY A 129 -7.20 -6.48 -13.61
CA GLY A 129 -8.35 -7.23 -14.12
C GLY A 129 -8.02 -8.61 -14.69
N ASN A 130 -6.76 -9.04 -14.63
CA ASN A 130 -6.37 -10.38 -15.04
C ASN A 130 -7.11 -11.46 -14.22
N THR A 131 -7.70 -12.44 -14.90
CA THR A 131 -8.62 -13.41 -14.31
C THR A 131 -7.97 -14.76 -13.97
N MET A 132 -6.65 -14.88 -14.12
CA MET A 132 -5.91 -16.09 -13.80
C MET A 132 -5.93 -16.38 -12.30
N THR A 133 -5.97 -17.65 -11.93
CA THR A 133 -5.79 -18.07 -10.53
C THR A 133 -4.31 -18.07 -10.15
N LEU A 134 -4.02 -18.10 -8.85
CA LEU A 134 -2.64 -18.23 -8.36
C LEU A 134 -1.98 -19.52 -8.89
N ALA A 135 -2.72 -20.63 -8.94
CA ALA A 135 -2.23 -21.91 -9.48
C ALA A 135 -1.91 -21.82 -10.98
N GLN A 136 -2.77 -21.17 -11.77
CA GLN A 136 -2.53 -20.93 -13.20
C GLN A 136 -1.31 -20.02 -13.42
N THR A 137 -1.20 -18.94 -12.63
CA THR A 137 -0.06 -18.02 -12.66
C THR A 137 1.25 -18.74 -12.37
N ARG A 138 1.27 -19.59 -11.34
CA ARG A 138 2.42 -20.43 -10.99
C ARG A 138 2.79 -21.37 -12.13
N MET A 139 1.81 -22.08 -12.69
CA MET A 139 2.04 -23.01 -13.80
C MET A 139 2.71 -22.31 -14.99
N ILE A 140 2.21 -21.14 -15.39
CA ILE A 140 2.79 -20.35 -16.51
C ILE A 140 4.26 -20.00 -16.24
N ILE A 141 4.59 -19.54 -15.04
CA ILE A 141 5.94 -19.11 -14.71
C ILE A 141 6.91 -20.30 -14.63
N GLU A 142 6.45 -21.43 -14.08
CA GLU A 142 7.29 -22.61 -13.87
C GLU A 142 7.47 -23.46 -15.14
N THR A 143 6.40 -23.69 -15.91
CA THR A 143 6.44 -24.62 -17.05
C THR A 143 6.43 -23.91 -18.40
N ARG A 144 6.12 -22.61 -18.45
CA ARG A 144 5.89 -21.85 -19.68
C ARG A 144 4.77 -22.42 -20.57
N MET A 145 3.91 -23.26 -20.00
CA MET A 145 2.75 -23.81 -20.72
C MET A 145 1.56 -22.86 -20.68
N ALA A 146 0.84 -22.79 -21.80
CA ALA A 146 -0.41 -22.04 -21.88
C ALA A 146 -1.55 -22.76 -21.14
N VAL A 147 -2.44 -21.96 -20.54
CA VAL A 147 -3.66 -22.38 -19.87
C VAL A 147 -4.82 -22.32 -20.87
N GLY A 148 -5.46 -23.48 -21.11
CA GLY A 148 -6.64 -23.54 -21.97
C GLY A 148 -7.78 -22.65 -21.46
N GLY A 149 -8.45 -21.94 -22.38
CA GLY A 149 -9.61 -21.10 -22.06
C GLY A 149 -9.29 -19.72 -21.45
N LYS A 150 -8.03 -19.30 -21.42
CA LYS A 150 -7.60 -17.96 -21.02
C LYS A 150 -7.00 -17.17 -22.19
N SER A 151 -7.06 -15.85 -22.13
CA SER A 151 -6.57 -15.00 -23.23
C SER A 151 -5.03 -15.01 -23.30
N LEU A 152 -4.47 -14.88 -24.50
CA LEU A 152 -3.01 -14.73 -24.66
C LEU A 152 -2.49 -13.46 -23.98
N MET A 153 -3.30 -12.39 -23.96
CA MET A 153 -2.98 -11.16 -23.26
C MET A 153 -2.72 -11.41 -21.77
N GLU A 154 -3.62 -12.12 -21.08
CA GLU A 154 -3.42 -12.45 -19.65
C GLU A 154 -2.17 -13.29 -19.39
N HIS A 155 -1.78 -14.17 -20.31
CA HIS A 155 -0.52 -14.92 -20.21
C HIS A 155 0.68 -13.98 -20.35
N ASN A 156 0.63 -13.10 -21.35
CA ASN A 156 1.70 -12.17 -21.68
C ASN A 156 1.92 -11.16 -20.56
N GLU A 157 0.87 -10.72 -19.87
CA GLU A 157 1.00 -9.89 -18.67
C GLU A 157 1.75 -10.59 -17.54
N ILE A 158 1.44 -11.87 -17.28
CA ILE A 158 2.12 -12.68 -16.26
C ILE A 158 3.60 -12.86 -16.63
N LEU A 159 3.88 -13.16 -17.90
CA LEU A 159 5.24 -13.32 -18.41
C LEU A 159 6.04 -12.01 -18.34
N GLY A 160 5.42 -10.88 -18.69
CA GLY A 160 6.06 -9.56 -18.62
C GLY A 160 6.37 -9.14 -17.19
N MET A 161 5.44 -9.37 -16.26
CA MET A 161 5.69 -9.14 -14.84
C MET A 161 6.81 -10.02 -14.28
N ASP A 162 6.87 -11.29 -14.68
CA ASP A 162 7.94 -12.22 -14.31
C ASP A 162 9.31 -11.79 -14.89
N GLU A 163 9.35 -11.30 -16.13
CA GLU A 163 10.58 -10.74 -16.70
C GLU A 163 11.03 -9.47 -15.98
N ALA A 164 10.09 -8.55 -15.69
CA ALA A 164 10.38 -7.30 -15.00
C ALA A 164 10.91 -7.53 -13.58
N LEU A 165 10.34 -8.48 -12.82
CA LEU A 165 10.84 -8.85 -11.50
C LEU A 165 12.22 -9.52 -11.57
N ARG A 166 12.47 -10.38 -12.56
CA ARG A 166 13.80 -10.97 -12.77
C ARG A 166 14.83 -9.88 -13.04
N TYR A 167 14.50 -8.89 -13.87
CA TYR A 167 15.36 -7.74 -14.15
C TYR A 167 15.66 -6.90 -12.90
N ILE A 168 14.66 -6.66 -12.04
CA ILE A 168 14.88 -6.01 -10.74
C ILE A 168 15.90 -6.80 -9.91
N ASN A 169 15.67 -8.10 -9.74
CA ASN A 169 16.50 -8.95 -8.88
C ASN A 169 17.93 -9.11 -9.41
N SER A 170 18.10 -9.25 -10.73
CA SER A 170 19.43 -9.50 -11.33
C SER A 170 20.24 -8.22 -11.53
N THR A 171 19.57 -7.10 -11.81
CA THR A 171 20.22 -5.90 -12.35
C THR A 171 20.05 -4.71 -11.42
N LEU A 172 18.82 -4.33 -11.08
CA LEU A 172 18.56 -3.07 -10.40
C LEU A 172 18.80 -3.13 -8.89
N LEU A 173 18.60 -4.28 -8.25
CA LEU A 173 18.72 -4.44 -6.81
C LEU A 173 20.16 -4.21 -6.32
N HIS A 174 21.14 -4.68 -7.08
CA HIS A 174 22.57 -4.58 -6.76
C HIS A 174 23.29 -3.47 -7.53
N LYS A 175 22.58 -2.72 -8.37
CA LYS A 175 23.12 -1.57 -9.09
C LYS A 175 23.56 -0.50 -8.07
N VAL A 176 24.84 -0.16 -8.11
CA VAL A 176 25.39 0.98 -7.36
C VAL A 176 24.92 2.27 -8.03
N GLY A 177 24.40 3.19 -7.23
CA GLY A 177 23.97 4.51 -7.68
C GLY A 177 22.48 4.61 -8.01
N ASP A 178 22.19 5.66 -8.77
CA ASP A 178 20.86 6.24 -8.91
C ASP A 178 19.90 5.40 -9.76
N ILE A 179 18.60 5.56 -9.48
CA ILE A 179 17.54 5.10 -10.37
C ILE A 179 17.42 6.11 -11.50
N SER A 180 17.76 5.68 -12.72
CA SER A 180 17.76 6.51 -13.92
C SER A 180 16.46 6.38 -14.72
N GLU A 181 16.22 7.33 -15.63
CA GLU A 181 15.11 7.28 -16.59
C GLU A 181 15.08 5.96 -17.35
N ASN A 182 16.25 5.54 -17.87
CA ASN A 182 16.38 4.31 -18.62
C ASN A 182 16.03 3.07 -17.77
N ASP A 183 16.29 3.06 -16.47
CA ASP A 183 15.88 1.92 -15.62
C ASP A 183 14.34 1.80 -15.59
N ILE A 184 13.62 2.93 -15.51
CA ILE A 184 12.16 2.96 -15.52
C ILE A 184 11.62 2.53 -16.90
N LEU A 185 12.20 3.03 -17.99
CA LEU A 185 11.80 2.64 -19.35
C LEU A 185 12.08 1.15 -19.62
N GLN A 186 13.23 0.63 -19.19
CA GLN A 186 13.59 -0.79 -19.33
C GLN A 186 12.69 -1.70 -18.49
N LEU A 187 12.26 -1.21 -17.33
CA LEU A 187 11.29 -1.92 -16.50
C LEU A 187 9.92 -1.95 -17.17
N HIS A 188 9.44 -0.80 -17.66
CA HIS A 188 8.18 -0.70 -18.39
C HIS A 188 8.18 -1.56 -19.66
N ASN A 189 9.27 -1.57 -20.42
CA ASN A 189 9.44 -2.41 -21.60
C ASN A 189 9.24 -3.90 -21.29
N ARG A 190 9.68 -4.37 -20.12
CA ARG A 190 9.47 -5.78 -19.71
C ARG A 190 8.05 -6.04 -19.25
N VAL A 191 7.45 -5.08 -18.54
CA VAL A 191 6.05 -5.16 -18.11
C VAL A 191 5.12 -5.29 -19.30
N LEU A 192 5.31 -4.48 -20.34
CA LEU A 192 4.38 -4.37 -21.46
C LEU A 192 4.85 -5.12 -22.72
N GLY A 193 6.13 -5.47 -22.86
CA GLY A 193 6.72 -5.92 -24.12
C GLY A 193 6.12 -7.20 -24.71
N PHE A 194 5.54 -8.09 -23.90
CA PHE A 194 4.80 -9.25 -24.41
C PHE A 194 3.37 -8.91 -24.83
N VAL A 195 2.79 -7.83 -24.31
CA VAL A 195 1.41 -7.39 -24.59
C VAL A 195 1.40 -6.41 -25.75
N ASP A 196 2.22 -5.37 -25.66
CA ASP A 196 2.41 -4.32 -26.66
C ASP A 196 3.91 -3.98 -26.77
N PRO A 197 4.64 -4.65 -27.68
CA PRO A 197 6.07 -4.40 -27.89
C PRO A 197 6.37 -3.04 -28.53
N THR A 198 5.37 -2.38 -29.13
CA THR A 198 5.56 -1.06 -29.75
C THR A 198 5.53 0.08 -28.74
N GLU A 199 4.70 -0.06 -27.71
CA GLU A 199 4.56 0.92 -26.62
C GLU A 199 5.46 0.61 -25.41
N GLY A 200 5.97 -0.62 -25.31
CA GLY A 200 6.91 -1.05 -24.29
C GLY A 200 8.12 -0.11 -24.16
N GLY A 201 8.29 0.49 -22.98
CA GLY A 201 9.40 1.39 -22.68
C GLY A 201 9.34 2.76 -23.36
N THR A 202 8.20 3.16 -23.93
CA THR A 202 8.04 4.45 -24.62
C THR A 202 7.02 5.32 -23.91
N TYR A 203 7.29 6.62 -23.75
CA TYR A 203 6.31 7.56 -23.21
C TYR A 203 5.14 7.77 -24.16
N ARG A 204 3.94 7.94 -23.59
CA ARG A 204 2.74 8.17 -24.40
C ARG A 204 2.83 9.49 -25.18
N HIS A 205 2.27 9.48 -26.37
CA HIS A 205 2.15 10.65 -27.24
C HIS A 205 0.74 11.26 -27.25
N THR A 206 -0.23 10.61 -26.61
CA THR A 206 -1.63 11.00 -26.56
C THR A 206 -2.08 11.23 -25.11
N GLN A 207 -3.13 12.05 -24.96
CA GLN A 207 -3.74 12.26 -23.65
C GLN A 207 -4.61 11.06 -23.27
N VAL A 208 -4.59 10.69 -21.98
CA VAL A 208 -5.36 9.58 -21.42
C VAL A 208 -6.19 10.06 -20.22
N PHE A 209 -7.19 9.27 -19.83
CA PHE A 209 -8.09 9.58 -18.71
C PHE A 209 -8.17 8.37 -17.79
N VAL A 210 -7.90 8.57 -16.49
CA VAL A 210 -7.73 7.49 -15.52
C VAL A 210 -8.73 7.68 -14.38
N GLY A 211 -9.94 7.14 -14.56
CA GLY A 211 -11.06 7.43 -13.65
C GLY A 211 -11.36 8.93 -13.62
N ASP A 212 -11.30 9.53 -12.42
CA ASP A 212 -11.51 10.97 -12.20
C ASP A 212 -10.22 11.80 -12.39
N HIS A 213 -9.07 11.17 -12.65
CA HIS A 213 -7.79 11.85 -12.80
C HIS A 213 -7.48 12.12 -14.28
N ILE A 214 -7.06 13.35 -14.57
CA ILE A 214 -6.52 13.75 -15.88
C ILE A 214 -5.01 13.96 -15.68
N PRO A 215 -4.16 13.03 -16.16
CA PRO A 215 -2.73 13.18 -16.08
C PRO A 215 -2.21 14.38 -16.88
N PRO A 216 -0.98 14.84 -16.59
CA PRO A 216 -0.30 15.89 -17.35
C PRO A 216 -0.30 15.61 -18.88
N PRO A 217 -0.32 16.63 -19.74
CA PRO A 217 -0.33 16.40 -21.18
C PRO A 217 1.02 15.80 -21.68
N PRO A 218 1.03 15.09 -22.83
CA PRO A 218 2.22 14.38 -23.33
C PRO A 218 3.50 15.22 -23.46
N ASN A 219 3.36 16.50 -23.81
CA ASN A 219 4.46 17.44 -23.95
C ASN A 219 5.16 17.78 -22.61
N GLU A 220 4.49 17.57 -21.47
CA GLU A 220 5.06 17.80 -20.13
C GLU A 220 5.72 16.56 -19.52
N ILE A 221 5.42 15.35 -20.04
CA ILE A 221 5.86 14.08 -19.44
C ILE A 221 7.38 14.04 -19.25
N LYS A 222 8.15 14.42 -20.27
CA LYS A 222 9.62 14.38 -20.21
C LYS A 222 10.17 15.26 -19.09
N TYR A 223 9.62 16.46 -18.93
CA TYR A 223 10.00 17.37 -17.86
C TYR A 223 9.63 16.80 -16.49
N LEU A 224 8.38 16.33 -16.32
CA LEU A 224 7.90 15.79 -15.05
C LEU A 224 8.62 14.50 -14.65
N MET A 225 9.00 13.65 -15.60
CA MET A 225 9.81 12.47 -15.35
C MET A 225 11.24 12.84 -14.94
N SER A 226 11.84 13.86 -15.55
CA SER A 226 13.13 14.40 -15.11
C SER A 226 13.05 14.92 -13.65
N GLU A 227 12.02 15.69 -13.31
CA GLU A 227 11.78 16.16 -11.94
C GLU A 227 11.56 15.00 -10.96
N PHE A 228 10.80 13.98 -11.38
CA PHE A 228 10.57 12.78 -10.58
C PHE A 228 11.86 12.01 -10.30
N ILE A 229 12.72 11.84 -11.30
CA ILE A 229 14.01 11.16 -11.18
C ILE A 229 14.97 11.97 -10.31
N SER A 230 15.02 13.29 -10.48
CA SER A 230 15.78 14.18 -9.61
C SER A 230 15.33 14.03 -8.16
N TRP A 231 14.02 14.05 -7.91
CA TRP A 231 13.47 13.80 -6.58
C TRP A 231 13.81 12.41 -6.05
N LEU A 232 13.71 11.35 -6.86
CA LEU A 232 14.02 9.97 -6.44
C LEU A 232 15.44 9.82 -5.90
N ASN A 233 16.38 10.61 -6.41
CA ASN A 233 17.80 10.55 -6.05
C ASN A 233 18.23 11.75 -5.19
N SER A 234 17.28 12.54 -4.68
CA SER A 234 17.56 13.71 -3.86
C SER A 234 17.91 13.34 -2.41
N VAL A 235 18.71 14.20 -1.75
CA VAL A 235 19.08 14.04 -0.34
C VAL A 235 17.86 14.01 0.58
N ASP A 236 16.80 14.74 0.24
CA ASP A 236 15.56 14.80 1.01
C ASP A 236 14.87 13.43 1.13
N THR A 237 15.12 12.52 0.18
CA THR A 237 14.56 11.16 0.23
C THR A 237 15.28 10.25 1.22
N VAL A 238 16.52 10.56 1.59
CA VAL A 238 17.34 9.77 2.53
C VAL A 238 16.76 9.84 3.94
N ASP A 239 16.23 11.01 4.32
CA ASP A 239 15.63 11.23 5.64
C ASP A 239 14.20 10.67 5.76
N LEU A 240 13.59 10.27 4.63
CA LEU A 240 12.28 9.64 4.65
C LEU A 240 12.39 8.18 5.07
N HIS A 241 11.51 7.75 5.98
CA HIS A 241 11.34 6.32 6.26
C HIS A 241 11.09 5.55 4.95
N PRO A 242 11.75 4.40 4.67
CA PRO A 242 11.71 3.74 3.36
C PRO A 242 10.31 3.44 2.83
N VAL A 243 9.37 3.07 3.71
CA VAL A 243 7.96 2.84 3.36
C VAL A 243 7.26 4.14 2.91
N LYS A 244 7.55 5.28 3.54
CA LYS A 244 7.02 6.59 3.11
C LYS A 244 7.61 6.96 1.75
N TYR A 245 8.93 6.81 1.59
CA TYR A 245 9.62 7.09 0.32
C TYR A 245 9.06 6.23 -0.83
N ALA A 246 8.93 4.92 -0.64
CA ALA A 246 8.39 4.00 -1.64
C ALA A 246 6.93 4.32 -2.01
N ALA A 247 6.09 4.64 -1.02
CA ALA A 247 4.70 5.04 -1.27
C ALA A 247 4.60 6.36 -2.04
N LEU A 248 5.43 7.35 -1.73
CA LEU A 248 5.47 8.61 -2.47
C LEU A 248 5.99 8.42 -3.90
N ALA A 249 7.01 7.59 -4.09
CA ALA A 249 7.53 7.26 -5.42
C ALA A 249 6.47 6.58 -6.29
N HIS A 250 5.76 5.61 -5.73
CA HIS A 250 4.61 4.98 -6.37
C HIS A 250 3.57 6.02 -6.77
N TYR A 251 3.12 6.85 -5.83
CA TYR A 251 2.08 7.84 -6.07
C TYR A 251 2.47 8.83 -7.18
N LYS A 252 3.69 9.39 -7.11
CA LYS A 252 4.20 10.34 -8.10
C LYS A 252 4.22 9.76 -9.52
N LEU A 253 4.68 8.52 -9.70
CA LEU A 253 4.71 7.89 -11.02
C LEU A 253 3.30 7.62 -11.56
N VAL A 254 2.38 7.13 -10.72
CA VAL A 254 0.97 6.93 -11.11
C VAL A 254 0.30 8.27 -11.48
N TYR A 255 0.63 9.35 -10.76
CA TYR A 255 0.09 10.68 -11.01
C TYR A 255 0.54 11.26 -12.36
N ILE A 256 1.85 11.17 -12.66
CA ILE A 256 2.42 11.60 -13.96
C ILE A 256 1.82 10.76 -15.10
N HIS A 257 1.64 9.45 -14.87
CA HIS A 257 1.08 8.51 -15.82
C HIS A 257 1.79 8.56 -17.19
N PRO A 258 3.11 8.29 -17.23
CA PRO A 258 3.93 8.57 -18.42
C PRO A 258 3.71 7.61 -19.59
N PHE A 259 3.07 6.46 -19.38
CA PHE A 259 2.88 5.41 -20.40
C PHE A 259 1.42 5.29 -20.84
N THR A 260 1.17 4.65 -21.98
CA THR A 260 -0.19 4.37 -22.50
C THR A 260 -0.92 3.31 -21.66
N ASP A 261 -0.20 2.26 -21.24
CA ASP A 261 -0.62 1.25 -20.27
C ASP A 261 0.57 0.89 -19.36
N GLY A 262 0.42 0.01 -18.38
CA GLY A 262 1.52 -0.50 -17.56
C GLY A 262 1.94 0.43 -16.41
N ASN A 263 1.33 1.62 -16.26
CA ASN A 263 1.67 2.61 -15.23
C ASN A 263 1.52 2.05 -13.80
N GLY A 264 0.39 1.40 -13.49
CA GLY A 264 0.15 0.82 -12.17
C GLY A 264 1.15 -0.29 -11.83
N ARG A 265 1.37 -1.22 -12.76
CA ARG A 265 2.33 -2.33 -12.64
C ARG A 265 3.76 -1.81 -12.44
N THR A 266 4.19 -0.86 -13.26
CA THR A 266 5.53 -0.24 -13.17
C THR A 266 5.71 0.51 -11.86
N SER A 267 4.70 1.24 -11.39
CA SER A 267 4.75 1.98 -10.12
C SER A 267 4.87 1.07 -8.90
N ARG A 268 4.16 -0.08 -8.89
CA ARG A 268 4.31 -1.10 -7.86
C ARG A 268 5.69 -1.76 -7.88
N LEU A 269 6.28 -1.93 -9.06
CA LEU A 269 7.64 -2.45 -9.19
C LEU A 269 8.71 -1.46 -8.72
N ILE A 270 8.58 -0.16 -9.04
CA ILE A 270 9.49 0.89 -8.52
C ILE A 270 9.39 1.01 -7.00
N MET A 271 8.17 0.97 -6.46
CA MET A 271 7.95 0.90 -5.01
C MET A 271 8.70 -0.27 -4.38
N ASN A 272 8.60 -1.46 -4.97
CA ASN A 272 9.28 -2.65 -4.46
C ASN A 272 10.79 -2.61 -4.64
N LEU A 273 11.31 -2.03 -5.73
CA LEU A 273 12.75 -1.80 -5.89
C LEU A 273 13.31 -0.97 -4.73
N ILE A 274 12.64 0.14 -4.39
CA ILE A 274 13.02 1.02 -3.28
C ILE A 274 13.01 0.23 -1.96
N LEU A 275 11.92 -0.48 -1.68
CA LEU A 275 11.78 -1.25 -0.44
C LEU A 275 12.83 -2.37 -0.33
N MET A 276 13.09 -3.08 -1.42
CA MET A 276 14.07 -4.16 -1.46
C MET A 276 15.51 -3.65 -1.28
N ARG A 277 15.84 -2.49 -1.84
CA ARG A 277 17.13 -1.81 -1.56
C ARG A 277 17.27 -1.42 -0.08
N ALA A 278 16.17 -1.12 0.60
CA ALA A 278 16.11 -0.85 2.03
C ALA A 278 15.95 -2.12 2.91
N GLY A 279 16.11 -3.31 2.35
CA GLY A 279 16.07 -4.58 3.11
C GLY A 279 14.67 -5.11 3.43
N TYR A 280 13.62 -4.53 2.87
CA TYR A 280 12.26 -5.06 2.99
C TYR A 280 11.99 -6.16 1.94
N PRO A 281 11.13 -7.15 2.23
CA PRO A 281 10.59 -8.02 1.21
C PRO A 281 9.69 -7.23 0.23
N PRO A 282 9.48 -7.73 -1.00
CA PRO A 282 8.56 -7.09 -1.95
C PRO A 282 7.14 -7.07 -1.38
N VAL A 283 6.55 -5.89 -1.31
CA VAL A 283 5.21 -5.68 -0.77
C VAL A 283 4.17 -6.16 -1.76
N ILE A 284 3.14 -6.81 -1.22
CA ILE A 284 2.01 -7.32 -1.98
C ILE A 284 0.78 -6.48 -1.65
N ILE A 285 0.30 -5.72 -2.64
CA ILE A 285 -1.03 -5.13 -2.61
C ILE A 285 -1.99 -6.17 -3.14
N LYS A 286 -2.97 -6.58 -2.34
CA LYS A 286 -3.92 -7.61 -2.75
C LYS A 286 -4.91 -7.09 -3.78
N LYS A 287 -5.32 -7.97 -4.70
CA LYS A 287 -6.38 -7.65 -5.67
C LYS A 287 -7.74 -7.45 -5.01
N GLU A 288 -7.97 -8.09 -3.87
CA GLU A 288 -9.17 -7.91 -3.04
C GLU A 288 -9.23 -6.50 -2.44
N ASP A 289 -8.07 -5.88 -2.20
CA ASP A 289 -7.94 -4.52 -1.70
C ASP A 289 -7.98 -3.46 -2.84
N ARG A 290 -8.32 -3.85 -4.08
CA ARG A 290 -8.32 -2.97 -5.28
C ARG A 290 -9.13 -1.69 -5.07
N LEU A 291 -10.35 -1.79 -4.53
CA LEU A 291 -11.20 -0.62 -4.29
C LEU A 291 -10.52 0.35 -3.33
N LYS A 292 -10.04 -0.16 -2.20
CA LYS A 292 -9.35 0.62 -1.16
C LYS A 292 -8.06 1.27 -1.69
N TYR A 293 -7.30 0.55 -2.52
CA TYR A 293 -6.12 1.08 -3.18
C TYR A 293 -6.45 2.32 -4.03
N TYR A 294 -7.47 2.25 -4.90
CA TYR A 294 -7.90 3.39 -5.70
C TYR A 294 -8.50 4.53 -4.86
N GLU A 295 -9.25 4.24 -3.81
CA GLU A 295 -9.76 5.26 -2.87
C GLU A 295 -8.62 6.06 -2.22
N THR A 296 -7.54 5.38 -1.82
CA THR A 296 -6.38 6.07 -1.23
C THR A 296 -5.57 6.89 -2.23
N LEU A 297 -5.52 6.47 -3.51
CA LEU A 297 -4.94 7.29 -4.59
C LEU A 297 -5.81 8.51 -4.90
N LYS A 298 -7.14 8.37 -4.86
CA LYS A 298 -8.07 9.49 -5.02
C LYS A 298 -7.89 10.51 -3.89
N ALA A 299 -7.79 10.06 -2.63
CA ALA A 299 -7.50 10.93 -1.50
C ALA A 299 -6.16 11.68 -1.66
N ALA A 300 -5.14 11.02 -2.24
CA ALA A 300 -3.87 11.64 -2.55
C ALA A 300 -4.00 12.75 -3.60
N ASN A 301 -4.78 12.53 -4.66
CA ASN A 301 -5.09 13.54 -5.66
C ASN A 301 -5.91 14.72 -5.09
N GLU A 302 -6.76 14.46 -4.09
CA GLU A 302 -7.49 15.49 -3.33
C GLU A 302 -6.60 16.24 -2.30
N GLY A 303 -5.30 15.91 -2.21
CA GLY A 303 -4.31 16.64 -1.40
C GLY A 303 -3.95 15.97 -0.07
N ASP A 304 -4.38 14.74 0.20
CA ASP A 304 -3.92 13.96 1.35
C ASP A 304 -3.30 12.61 0.96
N VAL A 305 -1.96 12.56 0.92
CA VAL A 305 -1.19 11.34 0.61
C VAL A 305 -1.09 10.37 1.79
N ARG A 306 -1.40 10.80 3.02
CA ARG A 306 -1.23 9.99 4.25
C ARG A 306 -2.03 8.68 4.23
N PRO A 307 -3.30 8.64 3.77
CA PRO A 307 -4.05 7.38 3.60
C PRO A 307 -3.33 6.38 2.70
N PHE A 308 -2.73 6.83 1.60
CA PHE A 308 -1.97 5.96 0.69
C PHE A 308 -0.70 5.41 1.34
N ILE A 309 0.05 6.26 2.05
CA ILE A 309 1.24 5.83 2.81
C ILE A 309 0.86 4.76 3.85
N ARG A 310 -0.21 4.97 4.62
CA ARG A 310 -0.70 3.99 5.60
C ARG A 310 -1.16 2.69 4.94
N PHE A 311 -1.76 2.77 3.75
CA PHE A 311 -2.19 1.59 3.00
C PHE A 311 -0.99 0.74 2.57
N ILE A 312 0.07 1.36 2.05
CA ILE A 312 1.32 0.68 1.71
C ILE A 312 2.01 0.13 2.97
N ALA A 313 2.06 0.91 4.05
CA ALA A 313 2.62 0.48 5.33
C ALA A 313 1.92 -0.77 5.88
N ARG A 314 0.59 -0.80 5.89
CA ARG A 314 -0.18 -1.99 6.31
C ARG A 314 0.01 -3.18 5.38
N SER A 315 0.18 -2.94 4.09
CA SER A 315 0.48 -4.00 3.11
C SER A 315 1.87 -4.58 3.37
N ALA A 316 2.86 -3.73 3.65
CA ALA A 316 4.21 -4.13 4.03
C ALA A 316 4.23 -4.93 5.33
N GLU A 317 3.50 -4.47 6.35
CA GLU A 317 3.34 -5.18 7.62
C GLU A 317 2.79 -6.60 7.41
N LYS A 318 1.71 -6.74 6.64
CA LYS A 318 1.13 -8.06 6.31
C LYS A 318 2.13 -8.97 5.60
N THR A 319 2.93 -8.43 4.67
CA THR A 319 3.98 -9.20 4.01
C THR A 319 5.04 -9.65 5.02
N LEU A 320 5.52 -8.76 5.89
CA LEU A 320 6.51 -9.09 6.93
C LEU A 320 6.01 -10.16 7.90
N ASP A 321 4.74 -10.10 8.29
CA ASP A 321 4.11 -11.10 9.17
C ASP A 321 4.19 -12.52 8.59
N ILE A 322 4.03 -12.65 7.27
CA ILE A 322 4.15 -13.95 6.59
C ILE A 322 5.60 -14.47 6.63
N TYR A 323 6.58 -13.58 6.43
CA TYR A 323 8.00 -13.96 6.56
C TYR A 323 8.33 -14.41 7.98
N LEU A 324 7.91 -13.65 9.00
CA LEU A 324 8.13 -14.00 10.40
C LEU A 324 7.46 -15.34 10.77
N TRP A 325 6.22 -15.54 10.33
CA TRP A 325 5.52 -16.80 10.52
C TRP A 325 6.27 -17.98 9.88
N ALA A 326 6.79 -17.81 8.66
CA ALA A 326 7.51 -18.86 7.94
C ALA A 326 8.88 -19.21 8.58
N ILE A 327 9.50 -18.23 9.24
CA ILE A 327 10.73 -18.45 10.02
C ILE A 327 10.43 -19.28 11.29
N GLY A 328 9.30 -19.02 11.95
CA GLY A 328 8.86 -19.73 13.15
C GLY A 328 8.30 -21.14 12.90
N ASN A 329 7.55 -21.34 11.81
CA ASN A 329 6.79 -22.56 11.54
C ASN A 329 7.36 -23.36 10.35
N LYS A 330 8.32 -24.24 10.64
CA LYS A 330 9.13 -24.96 9.62
C LYS A 330 8.37 -25.97 8.75
N SER A 331 7.22 -26.48 9.22
CA SER A 331 6.51 -27.63 8.61
C SER A 331 5.12 -27.30 8.05
N VAL A 332 4.62 -26.06 8.24
CA VAL A 332 3.26 -25.68 7.87
C VAL A 332 3.27 -24.92 6.53
N PRO A 333 2.28 -25.12 5.64
CA PRO A 333 2.17 -24.33 4.40
C PRO A 333 2.08 -22.84 4.71
N VAL A 334 2.81 -22.02 3.94
CA VAL A 334 2.77 -20.56 4.06
C VAL A 334 1.32 -20.08 3.92
N PRO A 335 0.78 -19.31 4.89
CA PRO A 335 -0.55 -18.77 4.80
C PRO A 335 -0.66 -17.85 3.57
N GLU A 336 -1.73 -18.00 2.80
CA GLU A 336 -2.07 -16.99 1.81
C GLU A 336 -2.34 -15.65 2.51
N LEU A 337 -1.92 -14.56 1.87
CA LEU A 337 -2.14 -13.19 2.33
C LEU A 337 -3.66 -13.00 2.58
N GLY A 338 -4.11 -13.02 3.84
CA GLY A 338 -5.52 -12.80 4.22
C GLY A 338 -6.27 -13.92 4.91
N SER A 339 -5.61 -15.04 5.24
CA SER A 339 -6.13 -15.97 6.24
C SER A 339 -6.00 -15.37 7.65
N ASP A 340 -6.82 -14.36 7.94
CA ASP A 340 -6.78 -13.58 9.19
C ASP A 340 -7.04 -14.45 10.44
N THR A 341 -7.69 -15.61 10.28
CA THR A 341 -7.95 -16.58 11.35
C THR A 341 -6.70 -17.35 11.76
N THR A 342 -5.90 -17.85 10.82
CA THR A 342 -4.72 -18.66 11.16
C THR A 342 -3.55 -17.83 11.71
N LEU A 343 -3.34 -16.61 11.20
CA LEU A 343 -2.24 -15.75 11.67
C LEU A 343 -2.49 -15.20 13.08
N LYS A 344 -3.71 -14.74 13.41
CA LYS A 344 -4.02 -14.19 14.74
C LYS A 344 -3.99 -15.26 15.83
N ASP A 345 -4.60 -16.42 15.60
CA ASP A 345 -4.67 -17.50 16.59
C ASP A 345 -3.27 -18.09 16.88
N SER A 346 -2.40 -18.16 15.86
CA SER A 346 -1.02 -18.66 16.01
C SER A 346 -0.10 -17.66 16.72
N ILE A 347 -0.25 -16.35 16.46
CA ILE A 347 0.57 -15.31 17.11
C ILE A 347 0.20 -15.19 18.59
N ILE A 348 -1.08 -15.34 18.95
CA ILE A 348 -1.54 -15.36 20.34
C ILE A 348 -0.95 -16.55 21.11
N GLN A 349 -0.85 -17.74 20.49
CA GLN A 349 -0.18 -18.89 21.11
C GLN A 349 1.32 -18.67 21.35
N MET A 350 2.02 -17.98 20.44
CA MET A 350 3.46 -17.70 20.62
C MET A 350 3.74 -16.64 21.71
N GLN A 351 2.80 -15.72 21.97
CA GLN A 351 2.92 -14.72 23.05
C GLN A 351 2.48 -15.26 24.42
N GLY A 352 1.82 -16.43 24.48
CA GLY A 352 1.37 -17.08 25.71
C GLY A 352 2.45 -17.84 26.49
N GLU A 353 3.60 -18.13 25.87
CA GLU A 353 4.69 -18.90 26.49
C GLU A 353 5.95 -18.05 26.69
N ARG A 354 5.84 -16.93 27.41
CA ARG A 354 6.96 -16.29 28.15
C ARG A 354 6.45 -15.11 28.98
N MET A 355 5.88 -15.41 30.13
CA MET A 355 6.01 -14.53 31.29
C MET A 355 6.73 -15.32 32.39
N PRO A 356 7.95 -14.93 32.80
CA PRO A 356 8.45 -15.36 34.09
C PRO A 356 7.59 -14.65 35.15
N THR A 357 6.89 -15.46 35.94
CA THR A 357 6.25 -15.04 37.18
C THR A 357 7.29 -14.41 38.08
N CYS A 358 7.30 -13.08 38.17
CA CYS A 358 8.09 -12.38 39.17
C CYS A 358 7.48 -12.68 40.55
N VAL A 359 8.27 -13.37 41.35
CA VAL A 359 7.98 -13.79 42.72
C VAL A 359 7.81 -12.54 43.59
N MET A 360 6.56 -12.19 43.95
CA MET A 360 6.31 -11.40 45.15
C MET A 360 6.28 -12.35 46.34
N SER A 361 7.42 -12.47 47.02
CA SER A 361 7.52 -13.05 48.35
C SER A 361 8.72 -12.47 49.08
N SER A 362 8.44 -11.91 50.25
CA SER A 362 9.32 -11.76 51.42
C SER A 362 10.52 -10.80 51.35
N CYS A 363 10.36 -9.61 51.94
CA CYS A 363 11.25 -9.14 53.02
C CYS A 363 10.56 -8.03 53.84
N GLU A 364 9.80 -8.46 54.86
CA GLU A 364 9.82 -7.79 56.15
C GLU A 364 11.21 -8.04 56.79
N ARG A 365 11.89 -6.95 57.18
CA ARG A 365 12.82 -6.78 58.32
C ARG A 365 13.85 -5.68 58.03
N ASN A 366 13.49 -4.45 58.40
CA ASN A 366 14.13 -3.67 59.47
C ASN A 366 13.58 -2.24 59.48
#